data_AF-A0A2P2KE94-F1
#
_entry.id   AF-A0A2P2KE94-F1
#
_cell.length_a   1.000
_cell.length_b   1.000
_cell.length_c   1.000
_cell.angle_alpha   90.00
_cell.angle_beta   90.00
_cell.angle_gamma   90.00
#
_symmetry.space_group_name_H-M   'P 1'
#
loop_
_entity.id
_entity.type
_entity.pdbx_description
1 polymer ?
#
loop_
_entity_poly.entity_id
_entity_poly.type
_entity_poly.pdbx_seq_one_letter_code
_entity_poly.pdbx_strand_id
1 'polypeptide(L)'
;MEMAIVMARDAGMDWIIHLDTDELMHPAGSSEYSLRQLLLDVPGNVDMVIFPNYESSVERDDIKDPFSEVSMFKKNYDHLPKDTYFGMYKESTRGNPNYFLTYGNGKSAARIQEHLRPNGAHRWHNYMKTPMEVKLEEASVLHYTYAKFSDLTSRRDRCGCKPTKEDVKRCFMLEFDRAAFIIASTATEEEMLNWYHEHVVWGDKDLKLKLLRKGILTRIYAPMAIIEGLRESDVFSSVVASAQATLSKDNFLASIGGTNSSRAVGSESLPSRKMGRSREHQATVRKVLDVESSTSHEAAVPPLSPPGVNDVFLVEA
;
A
#
# COMPACT_ATOMS: atom_id res chain seq x y z
N MET A 1 -7.36 -10.02 10.70
CA MET A 1 -6.08 -10.67 10.33
C MET A 1 -5.95 -12.07 10.90
N GLU A 2 -6.20 -12.35 12.19
CA GLU A 2 -6.12 -13.74 12.69
C GLU A 2 -7.05 -14.72 11.96
N MET A 3 -8.27 -14.31 11.62
CA MET A 3 -9.16 -15.13 10.79
C MET A 3 -8.56 -15.45 9.40
N ALA A 4 -7.81 -14.52 8.82
CA ALA A 4 -7.17 -14.74 7.52
C ALA A 4 -6.06 -15.81 7.60
N ILE A 5 -5.38 -15.94 8.75
CA ILE A 5 -4.41 -17.02 8.99
C ILE A 5 -5.12 -18.37 9.02
N VAL A 6 -6.26 -18.47 9.71
CA VAL A 6 -7.07 -19.69 9.75
C VAL A 6 -7.51 -20.08 8.34
N MET A 7 -8.07 -19.13 7.59
CA MET A 7 -8.50 -19.36 6.20
C MET A 7 -7.34 -19.78 5.30
N ALA A 8 -6.17 -19.15 5.42
CA ALA A 8 -5.00 -19.49 4.63
C ALA A 8 -4.50 -20.90 4.94
N ARG A 9 -4.47 -21.28 6.22
CA ARG A 9 -4.11 -22.65 6.65
C ARG A 9 -5.10 -23.67 6.13
N ASP A 10 -6.39 -23.42 6.27
CA ASP A 10 -7.44 -24.35 5.84
C ASP A 10 -7.46 -24.51 4.31
N ALA A 11 -7.03 -23.48 3.57
CA ALA A 11 -6.82 -23.52 2.13
C ALA A 11 -5.47 -24.12 1.68
N GLY A 12 -4.61 -24.54 2.63
CA GLY A 12 -3.30 -25.13 2.33
C GLY A 12 -2.30 -24.13 1.73
N MET A 13 -2.40 -22.85 2.07
CA MET A 13 -1.45 -21.82 1.61
C MET A 13 -0.13 -21.91 2.37
N ASP A 14 1.01 -21.74 1.67
CA ASP A 14 2.34 -21.72 2.29
C ASP A 14 2.68 -20.39 2.95
N TRP A 15 2.18 -19.28 2.37
CA TRP A 15 2.54 -17.91 2.74
C TRP A 15 1.29 -17.02 2.87
N ILE A 16 1.37 -16.01 3.74
CA ILE A 16 0.37 -14.96 3.87
C ILE A 16 1.01 -13.58 3.83
N ILE A 17 0.39 -12.66 3.11
CA ILE A 17 0.81 -11.26 2.95
C ILE A 17 -0.41 -10.36 3.18
N HIS A 18 -0.21 -9.25 3.88
CA HIS A 18 -1.20 -8.19 3.98
C HIS A 18 -0.72 -7.00 3.13
N LEU A 19 -1.55 -6.56 2.19
CA LEU A 19 -1.28 -5.42 1.30
C LEU A 19 -2.40 -4.40 1.42
N ASP A 20 -2.01 -3.12 1.43
CA ASP A 20 -2.95 -2.02 1.40
C ASP A 20 -3.42 -1.77 -0.04
N THR A 21 -4.56 -1.08 -0.21
CA THR A 21 -5.17 -0.89 -1.54
C THR A 21 -4.36 0.01 -2.47
N ASP A 22 -3.42 0.76 -1.91
CA ASP A 22 -2.47 1.64 -2.59
C ASP A 22 -1.09 0.99 -2.72
N GLU A 23 -0.97 -0.34 -2.58
CA GLU A 23 0.30 -1.05 -2.64
C GLU A 23 0.33 -2.13 -3.72
N LEU A 24 1.52 -2.36 -4.28
CA LEU A 24 1.77 -3.40 -5.27
C LEU A 24 3.10 -4.11 -4.99
N MET A 25 3.12 -5.44 -5.11
CA MET A 25 4.35 -6.21 -4.98
C MET A 25 5.24 -6.02 -6.22
N HIS A 26 6.51 -5.71 -5.98
CA HIS A 26 7.55 -5.61 -7.01
C HIS A 26 8.60 -6.70 -6.75
N PRO A 27 8.41 -7.91 -7.30
CA PRO A 27 9.34 -9.03 -7.14
C PRO A 27 10.58 -8.88 -8.03
N ALA A 28 11.21 -7.71 -8.01
CA ALA A 28 12.49 -7.51 -8.69
C ALA A 28 13.54 -8.52 -8.19
N GLY A 29 14.42 -8.93 -9.10
CA GLY A 29 15.43 -9.95 -8.85
C GLY A 29 14.93 -11.39 -8.97
N SER A 30 13.61 -11.63 -9.07
CA SER A 30 13.10 -12.99 -9.33
C SER A 30 12.99 -13.29 -10.82
N SER A 31 13.17 -14.57 -11.17
CA SER A 31 12.92 -15.01 -12.55
C SER A 31 11.45 -14.78 -12.92
N GLU A 32 11.23 -14.30 -14.15
CA GLU A 32 9.89 -14.08 -14.71
C GLU A 32 9.05 -13.05 -13.93
N TYR A 33 9.66 -12.22 -13.07
CA TYR A 33 8.93 -11.25 -12.24
C TYR A 33 7.86 -11.93 -11.37
N SER A 34 8.19 -13.11 -10.84
CA SER A 34 7.27 -13.98 -10.10
C SER A 34 7.46 -13.86 -8.60
N LEU A 35 6.42 -13.43 -7.88
CA LEU A 35 6.39 -13.47 -6.42
C LEU A 35 6.40 -14.91 -5.89
N ARG A 36 5.78 -15.84 -6.63
CA ARG A 36 5.76 -17.26 -6.27
C ARG A 36 7.17 -17.84 -6.26
N GLN A 37 7.95 -17.60 -7.32
CA GLN A 37 9.31 -18.11 -7.38
C GLN A 37 10.18 -17.49 -6.29
N LEU A 38 10.06 -16.17 -6.09
CA LEU A 38 10.77 -15.46 -5.04
C LEU A 38 10.54 -16.07 -3.65
N LEU A 39 9.30 -16.44 -3.32
CA LEU A 39 8.96 -17.05 -2.02
C LEU A 39 9.31 -18.55 -1.94
N LEU A 40 9.40 -19.26 -3.07
CA LEU A 40 9.86 -20.64 -3.13
C LEU A 40 11.37 -20.74 -2.84
N ASP A 41 12.15 -19.76 -3.28
CA ASP A 41 13.60 -19.73 -3.10
C ASP A 41 14.01 -19.37 -1.66
N VAL A 42 13.06 -18.96 -0.82
CA VAL A 42 13.30 -18.63 0.58
C VAL A 42 13.62 -19.90 1.37
N PRO A 43 14.74 -19.94 2.14
CA PRO A 43 15.11 -21.10 2.95
C PRO A 43 14.00 -21.54 3.92
N GLY A 44 13.91 -22.85 4.16
CA GLY A 44 12.84 -23.44 4.98
C GLY A 44 12.86 -23.03 6.47
N ASN A 45 14.01 -22.57 6.98
CA ASN A 45 14.15 -22.06 8.34
C ASN A 45 13.71 -20.60 8.51
N VAL A 46 13.46 -19.87 7.41
CA VAL A 46 12.99 -18.48 7.44
C VAL A 46 11.47 -18.47 7.60
N ASP A 47 11.00 -17.80 8.65
CA ASP A 47 9.59 -17.70 9.00
C ASP A 47 8.90 -16.52 8.28
N MET A 48 9.65 -15.46 8.00
CA MET A 48 9.11 -14.20 7.49
C MET A 48 10.09 -13.52 6.55
N VAL A 49 9.54 -12.91 5.50
CA VAL A 49 10.28 -12.14 4.51
C VAL A 49 9.77 -10.71 4.51
N ILE A 50 10.69 -9.75 4.64
CA ILE A 50 10.40 -8.33 4.64
C ILE A 50 10.69 -7.77 3.24
N PHE A 51 9.70 -7.06 2.71
CA PHE A 51 9.76 -6.29 1.48
C PHE A 51 9.87 -4.81 1.84
N PRO A 52 11.04 -4.17 1.73
CA PRO A 52 11.17 -2.74 1.93
C PRO A 52 10.25 -1.97 0.97
N ASN A 53 9.67 -0.84 1.40
CA ASN A 53 8.78 -0.06 0.54
C ASN A 53 9.51 0.98 -0.28
N TYR A 54 9.09 1.15 -1.53
CA TYR A 54 9.41 2.32 -2.34
C TYR A 54 8.18 3.22 -2.45
N GLU A 55 8.34 4.49 -2.11
CA GLU A 55 7.23 5.46 -2.07
C GLU A 55 7.08 6.16 -3.42
N SER A 56 5.86 6.24 -3.95
CA SER A 56 5.57 6.96 -5.19
C SER A 56 6.06 8.39 -5.12
N SER A 57 6.71 8.83 -6.19
CA SER A 57 7.23 10.19 -6.35
C SER A 57 6.59 10.78 -7.60
N VAL A 58 5.44 11.42 -7.43
CA VAL A 58 4.63 11.90 -8.56
C VAL A 58 5.22 13.16 -9.19
N GLU A 59 5.09 13.28 -10.52
CA GLU A 59 5.65 14.40 -11.30
C GLU A 59 4.58 15.42 -11.72
N ARG A 60 3.30 15.13 -11.41
CA ARG A 60 2.10 15.86 -11.83
C ARG A 60 0.98 15.64 -10.80
N ASP A 61 -0.05 16.49 -10.85
CA ASP A 61 -1.15 16.55 -9.88
C ASP A 61 -2.47 15.96 -10.37
N ASP A 62 -2.59 15.76 -11.68
CA ASP A 62 -3.79 15.32 -12.39
C ASP A 62 -3.91 13.79 -12.54
N ILE A 63 -3.11 13.01 -11.80
CA ILE A 63 -3.08 11.53 -11.84
C ILE A 63 -4.46 10.96 -11.51
N LYS A 64 -4.93 10.02 -12.35
CA LYS A 64 -6.23 9.35 -12.19
C LYS A 64 -6.08 7.89 -11.81
N ASP A 65 -5.13 7.18 -12.38
CA ASP A 65 -4.81 5.77 -12.14
C ASP A 65 -3.32 5.60 -11.79
N PRO A 66 -2.94 5.61 -10.50
CA PRO A 66 -1.56 5.61 -10.07
C PRO A 66 -0.78 4.40 -10.57
N PHE A 67 -1.44 3.24 -10.65
CA PHE A 67 -0.78 2.00 -11.06
C PHE A 67 -0.39 1.99 -12.54
N SER A 68 -1.09 2.76 -13.37
CA SER A 68 -0.78 2.91 -14.80
C SER A 68 -0.02 4.19 -15.14
N GLU A 69 0.01 5.17 -14.24
CA GLU A 69 0.54 6.51 -14.54
C GLU A 69 1.79 6.90 -13.74
N VAL A 70 2.06 6.23 -12.62
CA VAL A 70 3.21 6.54 -11.75
C VAL A 70 4.32 5.49 -11.95
N SER A 71 5.44 5.94 -12.48
CA SER A 71 6.65 5.12 -12.66
C SER A 71 7.80 5.49 -11.73
N MET A 72 7.81 6.69 -11.15
CA MET A 72 8.93 7.15 -10.34
C MET A 72 8.68 6.87 -8.86
N PHE A 73 9.67 6.30 -8.20
CA PHE A 73 9.61 5.95 -6.78
C PHE A 73 10.88 6.37 -6.05
N LYS A 74 10.74 6.77 -4.80
CA LYS A 74 11.84 6.96 -3.86
C LYS A 74 12.16 5.63 -3.18
N LYS A 75 13.40 5.16 -3.33
CA LYS A 75 13.84 3.87 -2.79
C LYS A 75 13.90 3.90 -1.27
N ASN A 76 13.65 2.75 -0.66
CA ASN A 76 13.90 2.53 0.75
C ASN A 76 15.39 2.74 1.06
N TYR A 77 15.70 3.34 2.21
CA TYR A 77 17.07 3.53 2.66
C TYR A 77 17.83 2.22 2.87
N ASP A 78 17.13 1.10 3.11
CA ASP A 78 17.72 -0.24 3.16
C ASP A 78 18.33 -0.66 1.81
N HIS A 79 17.83 -0.13 0.69
CA HIS A 79 18.30 -0.44 -0.67
C HIS A 79 19.20 0.65 -1.24
N LEU A 80 19.80 1.46 -0.35
CA LEU A 80 20.68 2.56 -0.71
C LEU A 80 22.03 2.42 -0.01
N PRO A 81 23.14 2.76 -0.68
CA PRO A 81 24.42 2.95 0.01
C PRO A 81 24.27 4.01 1.10
N LYS A 82 24.87 3.77 2.27
CA LYS A 82 24.77 4.67 3.43
C LYS A 82 25.19 6.10 3.10
N ASP A 83 26.30 6.26 2.38
CA ASP A 83 26.82 7.58 2.01
C ASP A 83 25.86 8.34 1.08
N THR A 84 25.21 7.63 0.15
CA THR A 84 24.18 8.20 -0.72
C THR A 84 22.97 8.64 0.09
N TYR A 85 22.48 7.78 0.99
CA TYR A 85 21.34 8.08 1.85
C TYR A 85 21.59 9.31 2.73
N PHE A 86 22.68 9.32 3.50
CA PHE A 86 23.00 10.45 4.39
C PHE A 86 23.37 11.72 3.62
N GLY A 87 24.15 11.58 2.54
CA GLY A 87 24.58 12.71 1.71
C GLY A 87 23.43 13.43 1.02
N MET A 88 22.38 12.69 0.62
CA MET A 88 21.21 13.25 -0.07
C MET A 88 19.99 13.45 0.86
N TYR A 89 20.10 13.15 2.15
CA TYR A 89 18.95 13.09 3.07
C TYR A 89 18.11 14.38 3.03
N LYS A 90 18.74 15.54 3.27
CA LYS A 90 18.08 16.85 3.31
C LYS A 90 17.31 17.16 2.02
N GLU A 91 17.90 16.83 0.88
CA GLU A 91 17.29 17.07 -0.43
C GLU A 91 16.16 16.09 -0.72
N SER A 92 16.32 14.82 -0.32
CA SER A 92 15.33 13.76 -0.53
C SER A 92 14.07 13.88 0.35
N THR A 93 14.19 14.54 1.52
CA THR A 93 13.04 14.75 2.41
C THR A 93 12.25 16.02 2.07
N ARG A 94 12.85 16.99 1.38
CA ARG A 94 12.18 18.26 1.01
C ARG A 94 11.53 18.96 2.21
N GLY A 95 12.18 18.90 3.38
CA GLY A 95 11.65 19.48 4.63
C GLY A 95 10.66 18.60 5.38
N ASN A 96 10.26 17.45 4.85
CA ASN A 96 9.50 16.45 5.60
C ASN A 96 10.37 15.91 6.75
N PRO A 97 9.81 15.77 7.97
CA PRO A 97 10.55 15.30 9.14
C PRO A 97 11.06 13.87 9.02
N ASN A 98 10.40 13.06 8.18
CA ASN A 98 10.77 11.68 7.89
C ASN A 98 11.35 11.57 6.48
N TYR A 99 12.09 10.48 6.24
CA TYR A 99 12.63 10.22 4.90
C TYR A 99 11.51 10.04 3.86
N PHE A 100 10.46 9.29 4.19
CA PHE A 100 9.23 9.14 3.40
C PHE A 100 8.11 10.05 3.91
N LEU A 101 7.15 10.39 3.05
CA LEU A 101 5.93 11.08 3.47
C LEU A 101 5.16 10.23 4.48
N THR A 102 5.09 8.92 4.21
CA THR A 102 4.42 7.95 5.08
C THR A 102 5.42 7.02 5.80
N TYR A 103 5.07 5.75 6.02
CA TYR A 103 5.93 4.81 6.74
C TYR A 103 7.06 4.30 5.86
N GLY A 104 8.19 3.93 6.47
CA GLY A 104 9.34 3.32 5.79
C GLY A 104 9.57 1.84 6.12
N ASN A 105 8.59 1.21 6.78
CA ASN A 105 8.76 -0.12 7.35
C ASN A 105 8.50 -1.24 6.33
N GLY A 106 8.02 -0.95 5.13
CA GLY A 106 7.67 -1.99 4.16
C GLY A 106 6.51 -2.90 4.59
N LYS A 107 6.39 -4.03 3.89
CA LYS A 107 5.44 -5.11 4.21
C LYS A 107 6.18 -6.42 4.43
N SER A 108 5.47 -7.44 4.89
CA SER A 108 6.06 -8.76 5.09
C SER A 108 5.13 -9.89 4.70
N ALA A 109 5.74 -10.95 4.17
CA ALA A 109 5.15 -12.27 4.02
C ALA A 109 5.55 -13.13 5.21
N ALA A 110 4.63 -13.93 5.75
CA ALA A 110 4.96 -14.95 6.74
C ALA A 110 4.53 -16.33 6.27
N ARG A 111 5.31 -17.36 6.63
CA ARG A 111 4.90 -18.75 6.43
C ARG A 111 3.71 -19.06 7.31
N ILE A 112 2.73 -19.77 6.74
CA ILE A 112 1.63 -20.32 7.52
C ILE A 112 2.17 -21.43 8.43
N GLN A 113 2.03 -21.22 9.74
CA GLN A 113 2.49 -22.14 10.77
C GLN A 113 1.65 -21.97 12.04
N GLU A 114 1.76 -22.94 12.95
CA GLU A 114 1.10 -22.85 14.24
C GLU A 114 1.54 -21.61 15.02
N HIS A 115 0.59 -21.03 15.76
CA HIS A 115 0.79 -19.84 16.60
C HIS A 115 1.21 -18.56 15.85
N LEU A 116 1.14 -18.54 14.52
CA LEU A 116 1.28 -17.30 13.73
C LEU A 116 0.19 -16.30 14.15
N ARG A 117 0.59 -15.04 14.28
CA ARG A 117 -0.30 -13.92 14.62
C ARG A 117 0.09 -12.66 13.85
N PRO A 118 -0.85 -11.73 13.64
CA PRO A 118 -0.51 -10.40 13.16
C PRO A 118 0.29 -9.61 14.21
N ASN A 119 1.14 -8.70 13.73
CA ASN A 119 1.84 -7.70 14.52
C ASN A 119 1.70 -6.32 13.85
N GLY A 120 0.47 -5.79 13.90
CA GLY A 120 0.09 -4.63 13.10
C GLY A 120 -0.11 -4.97 11.62
N ALA A 121 -0.24 -3.94 10.79
CA ALA A 121 -0.57 -4.08 9.35
C ALA A 121 0.66 -4.36 8.45
N HIS A 122 1.88 -4.36 9.02
CA HIS A 122 3.14 -4.45 8.26
C HIS A 122 3.98 -5.68 8.63
N ARG A 123 3.68 -6.34 9.76
CA ARG A 123 4.48 -7.43 10.33
C ARG A 123 3.63 -8.55 10.88
N TRP A 124 4.27 -9.70 11.03
CA TRP A 124 3.74 -10.88 11.67
C TRP A 124 4.54 -11.19 12.94
N HIS A 125 4.04 -12.07 13.78
CA HIS A 125 4.77 -12.59 14.93
C HIS A 125 4.31 -14.01 15.24
N ASN A 126 4.93 -14.67 16.22
CA ASN A 126 4.50 -15.97 16.68
C ASN A 126 4.37 -15.96 18.20
N TYR A 127 3.30 -16.57 18.75
CA TYR A 127 3.11 -16.58 20.21
C TYR A 127 4.14 -17.44 20.96
N MET A 128 4.78 -18.40 20.29
CA MET A 128 5.64 -19.42 20.92
C MET A 128 7.13 -19.28 20.60
N LYS A 129 7.48 -18.49 19.58
CA LYS A 129 8.90 -18.26 19.19
C LYS A 129 9.12 -16.88 18.60
N THR A 130 10.38 -16.46 18.58
CA THR A 130 10.80 -15.30 17.76
C THR A 130 10.94 -15.77 16.31
N PRO A 131 10.20 -15.20 15.35
CA PRO A 131 10.33 -15.58 13.94
C PRO A 131 11.73 -15.31 13.39
N MET A 132 12.24 -16.19 12.55
CA MET A 132 13.42 -15.89 11.73
C MET A 132 13.01 -15.00 10.55
N GLU A 133 13.50 -13.76 10.54
CA GLU A 133 13.16 -12.75 9.54
C GLU A 133 14.33 -12.52 8.57
N VAL A 134 14.05 -12.44 7.28
CA VAL A 134 14.99 -12.02 6.24
C VAL A 134 14.42 -10.82 5.50
N LYS A 135 15.26 -9.82 5.22
CA LYS A 135 14.90 -8.68 4.38
C LYS A 135 15.42 -8.92 2.97
N LEU A 136 14.57 -8.70 1.97
CA LEU A 136 14.97 -8.81 0.57
C LEU A 136 15.77 -7.59 0.16
N GLU A 137 16.74 -7.77 -0.75
CA GLU A 137 17.65 -6.71 -1.20
C GLU A 137 17.20 -6.02 -2.50
N GLU A 138 16.40 -6.72 -3.32
CA GLU A 138 15.92 -6.21 -4.61
C GLU A 138 14.40 -6.04 -4.63
N ALA A 139 13.67 -7.09 -4.26
CA ALA A 139 12.22 -7.07 -4.23
C ALA A 139 11.68 -6.10 -3.16
N SER A 140 10.60 -5.42 -3.50
CA SER A 140 10.02 -4.36 -2.69
C SER A 140 8.49 -4.39 -2.75
N VAL A 141 7.86 -3.59 -1.89
CA VAL A 141 6.47 -3.18 -2.06
C VAL A 141 6.46 -1.74 -2.59
N LEU A 142 5.75 -1.49 -3.68
CA LEU A 142 5.54 -0.15 -4.23
C LEU A 142 4.34 0.45 -3.52
N HIS A 143 4.53 1.61 -2.89
CA HIS A 143 3.49 2.28 -2.12
C HIS A 143 3.09 3.58 -2.84
N TYR A 144 1.89 3.58 -3.43
CA TYR A 144 1.32 4.66 -4.22
C TYR A 144 0.61 5.70 -3.34
N THR A 145 1.23 6.03 -2.21
CA THR A 145 0.65 6.95 -1.23
C THR A 145 0.58 8.37 -1.77
N TYR A 146 -0.56 9.02 -1.54
CA TYR A 146 -0.80 10.39 -1.99
C TYR A 146 -0.49 10.60 -3.48
N ALA A 147 -0.70 9.57 -4.31
CA ALA A 147 -0.40 9.66 -5.73
C ALA A 147 -1.43 10.52 -6.47
N LYS A 148 -2.66 10.65 -5.93
CA LYS A 148 -3.69 11.54 -6.46
C LYS A 148 -3.88 12.74 -5.54
N PHE A 149 -4.19 13.89 -6.14
CA PHE A 149 -4.63 15.06 -5.37
C PHE A 149 -5.85 14.75 -4.46
N SER A 150 -6.79 13.92 -4.95
CA SER A 150 -7.96 13.47 -4.19
C SER A 150 -7.63 12.64 -2.94
N ASP A 151 -6.41 12.11 -2.82
CA ASP A 151 -6.04 11.31 -1.65
C ASP A 151 -5.99 12.15 -0.37
N LEU A 152 -5.71 13.46 -0.49
CA LEU A 152 -5.76 14.41 0.62
C LEU A 152 -7.17 14.47 1.25
N THR A 153 -8.21 14.54 0.42
CA THR A 153 -9.60 14.67 0.89
C THR A 153 -10.20 13.32 1.29
N SER A 154 -9.83 12.22 0.63
CA SER A 154 -10.27 10.86 1.00
C SER A 154 -9.99 10.51 2.46
N ARG A 155 -8.94 11.11 3.03
CA ARG A 155 -8.50 10.86 4.39
C ARG A 155 -9.26 11.69 5.42
N ARG A 156 -9.64 12.92 5.05
CA ARG A 156 -10.56 13.76 5.83
C ARG A 156 -11.88 13.04 6.06
N ASP A 157 -12.47 12.49 5.01
CA ASP A 157 -13.82 11.91 5.06
C ASP A 157 -13.92 10.64 5.92
N ARG A 158 -12.78 10.05 6.30
CA ARG A 158 -12.70 8.87 7.17
C ARG A 158 -12.56 9.21 8.66
N CYS A 159 -12.42 10.48 9.03
CA CYS A 159 -12.05 10.86 10.38
C CYS A 159 -12.77 12.13 10.89
N GLY A 160 -13.42 12.03 12.06
CA GLY A 160 -14.11 13.15 12.72
C GLY A 160 -13.23 13.98 13.67
N CYS A 161 -11.90 13.89 13.54
CA CYS A 161 -10.95 14.68 14.35
C CYS A 161 -11.12 16.18 14.02
N LYS A 162 -11.03 17.07 15.02
CA LYS A 162 -10.96 18.52 14.75
C LYS A 162 -9.61 18.83 14.06
N PRO A 163 -9.55 19.76 13.09
CA PRO A 163 -8.32 20.06 12.36
C PRO A 163 -7.39 20.99 13.14
N THR A 164 -7.06 20.62 14.38
CA THR A 164 -6.06 21.30 15.23
C THR A 164 -4.84 20.41 15.39
N LYS A 165 -3.66 21.00 15.61
CA LYS A 165 -2.40 20.24 15.76
C LYS A 165 -2.46 19.22 16.90
N GLU A 166 -3.26 19.48 17.92
CA GLU A 166 -3.40 18.65 19.12
C GLU A 166 -4.38 17.50 18.88
N ASP A 167 -5.54 17.78 18.28
CA ASP A 167 -6.60 16.78 18.12
C ASP A 167 -6.22 15.70 17.10
N VAL A 168 -5.57 16.10 15.99
CA VAL A 168 -5.16 15.16 14.94
C VAL A 168 -4.11 14.14 15.39
N LYS A 169 -3.34 14.42 16.45
CA LYS A 169 -2.35 13.48 17.02
C LYS A 169 -2.99 12.17 17.51
N ARG A 170 -4.28 12.20 17.85
CA ARG A 170 -5.03 11.02 18.29
C ARG A 170 -5.33 10.06 17.14
N CYS A 171 -5.47 10.61 15.93
CA CYS A 171 -5.90 9.89 14.74
C CYS A 171 -4.72 9.54 13.82
N PHE A 172 -3.68 10.37 13.81
CA PHE A 172 -2.57 10.28 12.85
C PHE A 172 -1.22 10.20 13.56
N MET A 173 -0.48 9.14 13.28
CA MET A 173 0.85 8.92 13.83
C MET A 173 1.90 9.80 13.15
N LEU A 174 1.81 9.98 11.83
CA LEU A 174 2.80 10.69 11.02
C LEU A 174 2.47 12.17 10.90
N GLU A 175 3.50 13.01 10.87
CA GLU A 175 3.35 14.46 10.78
C GLU A 175 2.78 14.90 9.44
N PHE A 176 3.21 14.28 8.34
CA PHE A 176 2.65 14.51 7.01
C PHE A 176 1.15 14.25 6.99
N ASP A 177 0.70 13.11 7.53
CA ASP A 177 -0.72 12.76 7.60
C ASP A 177 -1.56 13.79 8.36
N ARG A 178 -0.99 14.38 9.42
CA ARG A 178 -1.62 15.46 10.18
C ARG A 178 -1.74 16.73 9.35
N ALA A 179 -0.66 17.12 8.67
CA ALA A 179 -0.66 18.30 7.81
C ALA A 179 -1.65 18.15 6.64
N ALA A 180 -1.64 17.00 5.97
CA ALA A 180 -2.58 16.63 4.92
C ALA A 180 -4.04 16.68 5.38
N PHE A 181 -4.34 16.18 6.59
CA PHE A 181 -5.68 16.26 7.16
C PHE A 181 -6.11 17.71 7.45
N ILE A 182 -5.20 18.53 8.02
CA ILE A 182 -5.50 19.93 8.35
C ILE A 182 -5.75 20.72 7.06
N ILE A 183 -4.84 20.68 6.09
CA ILE A 183 -5.00 21.44 4.83
C ILE A 183 -6.29 21.06 4.11
N ALA A 184 -6.62 19.76 4.04
CA ALA A 184 -7.86 19.27 3.41
C ALA A 184 -9.15 19.67 4.16
N SER A 185 -9.03 20.07 5.43
CA SER A 185 -10.14 20.45 6.29
C SER A 185 -10.34 21.95 6.42
N THR A 186 -9.29 22.76 6.24
CA THR A 186 -9.32 24.19 6.55
C THR A 186 -9.08 25.10 5.36
N ALA A 187 -8.41 24.61 4.31
CA ALA A 187 -8.00 25.43 3.18
C ALA A 187 -9.00 25.35 2.01
N THR A 188 -8.91 26.32 1.12
CA THR A 188 -9.56 26.28 -0.19
C THR A 188 -8.90 25.22 -1.10
N GLU A 189 -9.57 24.86 -2.19
CA GLU A 189 -9.03 23.89 -3.14
C GLU A 189 -7.71 24.37 -3.79
N GLU A 190 -7.61 25.66 -4.11
CA GLU A 190 -6.38 26.27 -4.66
C GLU A 190 -5.22 26.22 -3.67
N GLU A 191 -5.46 26.59 -2.41
CA GLU A 191 -4.45 26.50 -1.35
C GLU A 191 -4.02 25.06 -1.09
N MET A 192 -4.96 24.11 -1.13
CA MET A 192 -4.66 22.69 -1.00
C MET A 192 -3.83 22.16 -2.18
N LEU A 193 -4.13 22.62 -3.41
CA LEU A 193 -3.37 22.26 -4.61
C LEU A 193 -1.93 22.77 -4.55
N ASN A 194 -1.75 24.03 -4.17
CA ASN A 194 -0.43 24.62 -3.95
C ASN A 194 0.35 23.84 -2.88
N TRP A 195 -0.30 23.47 -1.78
CA TRP A 195 0.32 22.64 -0.74
C TRP A 195 0.74 21.27 -1.28
N TYR A 196 -0.10 20.63 -2.09
CA TYR A 196 0.19 19.34 -2.73
C TYR A 196 1.39 19.43 -3.68
N HIS A 197 1.48 20.51 -4.48
CA HIS A 197 2.64 20.76 -5.34
C HIS A 197 3.93 20.90 -4.55
N GLU A 198 3.89 21.66 -3.46
CA GLU A 198 5.06 21.94 -2.63
C GLU A 198 5.57 20.68 -1.90
N HIS A 199 4.66 19.82 -1.42
CA HIS A 199 5.01 18.74 -0.50
C HIS A 199 5.03 17.34 -1.14
N VAL A 200 4.31 17.13 -2.24
CA VAL A 200 4.14 15.80 -2.87
C VAL A 200 4.72 15.77 -4.28
N VAL A 201 4.37 16.75 -5.11
CA VAL A 201 4.78 16.75 -6.53
C VAL A 201 6.26 17.09 -6.69
N TRP A 202 6.99 16.29 -7.46
CA TRP A 202 8.40 16.50 -7.81
C TRP A 202 8.54 17.41 -9.04
N GLY A 203 8.17 18.68 -8.86
CA GLY A 203 8.20 19.71 -9.91
C GLY A 203 9.59 20.26 -10.25
N ASP A 204 10.53 20.25 -9.30
CA ASP A 204 11.92 20.67 -9.53
C ASP A 204 12.68 19.64 -10.38
N LYS A 205 12.94 19.99 -11.63
CA LYS A 205 13.60 19.11 -12.61
C LYS A 205 15.04 18.81 -12.26
N ASP A 206 15.78 19.78 -11.75
CA ASP A 206 17.22 19.64 -11.46
C ASP A 206 17.44 18.77 -10.24
N LEU A 207 16.66 19.01 -9.18
CA LEU A 207 16.67 18.17 -7.98
C LEU A 207 16.26 16.74 -8.32
N LYS A 208 15.16 16.55 -9.06
CA LYS A 208 14.69 15.23 -9.49
C LYS A 208 15.77 14.48 -10.28
N LEU A 209 16.39 15.13 -11.26
CA LEU A 209 17.44 14.53 -12.09
C LEU A 209 18.68 14.17 -11.26
N LYS A 210 19.05 15.03 -10.30
CA LYS A 210 20.12 14.76 -9.35
C LYS A 210 19.83 13.50 -8.52
N LEU A 211 18.63 13.37 -7.95
CA LEU A 211 18.25 12.22 -7.13
C LEU A 211 18.11 10.93 -7.94
N LEU A 212 17.65 11.00 -9.20
CA LEU A 212 17.66 9.88 -10.14
C LEU A 212 19.10 9.40 -10.42
N ARG A 213 20.02 10.33 -10.74
CA ARG A 213 21.44 10.00 -10.97
C ARG A 213 22.12 9.39 -9.74
N LYS A 214 21.68 9.76 -8.54
CA LYS A 214 22.17 9.21 -7.27
C LYS A 214 21.46 7.91 -6.86
N GLY A 215 20.42 7.48 -7.57
CA GLY A 215 19.66 6.26 -7.29
C GLY A 215 18.71 6.36 -6.09
N ILE A 216 18.50 7.56 -5.53
CA ILE A 216 17.49 7.81 -4.50
C ILE A 216 16.09 7.66 -5.10
N LEU A 217 15.89 8.30 -6.25
CA LEU A 217 14.71 8.09 -7.09
C LEU A 217 15.05 7.05 -8.15
N THR A 218 14.07 6.23 -8.52
CA THR A 218 14.19 5.23 -9.58
C THR A 218 12.91 5.19 -10.41
N ARG A 219 13.02 4.75 -11.67
CA ARG A 219 11.87 4.50 -12.54
C ARG A 219 11.60 3.02 -12.65
N ILE A 220 10.37 2.61 -12.36
CA ILE A 220 9.89 1.23 -12.41
C ILE A 220 8.65 1.21 -13.30
N TYR A 221 8.79 0.62 -14.48
CA TYR A 221 7.72 0.56 -15.50
C TYR A 221 7.02 -0.80 -15.58
N ALA A 222 7.59 -1.85 -14.97
CA ALA A 222 7.04 -3.20 -15.07
C ALA A 222 5.56 -3.30 -14.63
N PRO A 223 5.12 -2.70 -13.49
CA PRO A 223 3.70 -2.70 -13.12
C PRO A 223 2.80 -2.07 -14.18
N MET A 224 3.20 -0.95 -14.78
CA MET A 224 2.41 -0.26 -15.80
C MET A 224 2.21 -1.15 -17.02
N ALA A 225 3.28 -1.73 -17.55
CA ALA A 225 3.21 -2.61 -18.72
C ALA A 225 2.37 -3.87 -18.45
N ILE A 226 2.48 -4.45 -17.25
CA ILE A 226 1.67 -5.62 -16.86
C ILE A 226 0.19 -5.24 -16.77
N ILE A 227 -0.13 -4.12 -16.13
CA ILE A 227 -1.52 -3.67 -15.95
C ILE A 227 -2.16 -3.29 -17.29
N GLU A 228 -1.42 -2.62 -18.16
CA GLU A 228 -1.85 -2.32 -19.53
C GLU A 228 -2.15 -3.61 -20.30
N GLY A 229 -1.23 -4.57 -20.32
CA GLY A 229 -1.44 -5.85 -21.01
C GLY A 229 -2.62 -6.67 -20.44
N LEU A 230 -2.79 -6.69 -19.11
CA LEU A 230 -3.94 -7.35 -18.46
C LEU A 230 -5.28 -6.66 -18.79
N ARG A 231 -5.27 -5.33 -18.94
CA ARG A 231 -6.44 -4.54 -19.31
C ARG A 231 -6.81 -4.78 -20.77
N GLU A 232 -5.85 -4.71 -21.68
CA GLU A 232 -6.05 -4.96 -23.12
C GLU A 232 -6.48 -6.41 -23.41
N SER A 233 -6.10 -7.34 -22.54
CA SER A 233 -6.49 -8.76 -22.64
C SER A 233 -7.82 -9.09 -21.93
N ASP A 234 -8.57 -8.08 -21.47
CA ASP A 234 -9.84 -8.23 -20.73
C ASP A 234 -9.77 -9.10 -19.46
N VAL A 235 -8.56 -9.35 -18.93
CA VAL A 235 -8.38 -10.22 -17.75
C VAL A 235 -9.05 -9.62 -16.52
N PHE A 236 -8.90 -8.30 -16.30
CA PHE A 236 -9.54 -7.64 -15.16
C PHE A 236 -11.06 -7.75 -15.21
N SER A 237 -11.66 -7.46 -16.36
CA SER A 237 -13.11 -7.57 -16.58
C SER A 237 -13.61 -8.99 -16.31
N SER A 238 -12.90 -9.99 -16.84
CA SER A 238 -13.22 -11.42 -16.65
C SER A 238 -13.14 -11.84 -15.18
N VAL A 239 -12.07 -11.46 -14.47
CA VAL A 239 -11.86 -11.80 -13.06
C VAL A 239 -12.90 -11.13 -12.17
N VAL A 240 -13.23 -9.86 -12.40
CA VAL A 240 -14.27 -9.14 -11.63
C VAL A 240 -15.63 -9.79 -11.84
N ALA A 241 -16.00 -10.10 -13.09
CA ALA A 241 -17.25 -10.79 -13.39
C ALA A 241 -17.34 -12.17 -12.72
N SER A 242 -16.24 -12.94 -12.76
CA SER A 242 -16.14 -14.25 -12.08
C SER A 242 -16.26 -14.14 -10.56
N ALA A 243 -15.61 -13.14 -9.95
CA ALA A 243 -15.70 -12.89 -8.52
C ALA A 243 -17.12 -12.50 -8.11
N GLN A 244 -17.79 -11.63 -8.88
CA GLN A 244 -19.18 -11.26 -8.62
C GLN A 244 -20.14 -12.45 -8.75
N ALA A 245 -19.94 -13.33 -9.74
CA ALA A 245 -20.71 -14.57 -9.89
C ALA A 245 -20.48 -15.56 -8.74
N THR A 246 -19.26 -15.58 -8.18
CA THR A 246 -18.94 -16.40 -6.99
C THR A 246 -19.52 -15.81 -5.70
N LEU A 247 -19.62 -14.47 -5.63
CA LEU A 247 -20.17 -13.73 -4.49
C LEU A 247 -21.70 -13.63 -4.50
N SER A 248 -22.40 -14.08 -5.55
CA SER A 248 -23.85 -14.19 -5.57
C SER A 248 -24.36 -15.22 -4.53
N LYS A 249 -24.67 -14.66 -3.36
CA LYS A 249 -25.69 -14.97 -2.34
C LYS A 249 -25.76 -16.29 -1.56
N ASP A 250 -25.21 -17.44 -2.00
CA ASP A 250 -25.51 -18.69 -1.26
C ASP A 250 -24.35 -19.29 -0.42
N ASN A 251 -23.08 -19.00 -0.72
CA ASN A 251 -21.96 -19.69 -0.04
C ASN A 251 -21.35 -18.96 1.15
N PHE A 252 -21.38 -17.61 1.18
CA PHE A 252 -20.72 -16.85 2.25
C PHE A 252 -21.48 -16.93 3.59
N LEU A 253 -22.81 -16.82 3.55
CA LEU A 253 -23.66 -16.90 4.75
C LEU A 253 -23.78 -18.33 5.31
N ALA A 254 -23.69 -19.36 4.45
CA ALA A 254 -23.69 -20.75 4.87
C ALA A 254 -22.46 -21.13 5.71
N SER A 255 -21.30 -20.50 5.45
CA SER A 255 -20.05 -20.75 6.20
C SER A 255 -20.07 -20.24 7.64
N ILE A 256 -20.92 -19.24 7.94
CA ILE A 256 -21.03 -18.63 9.28
C ILE A 256 -22.13 -19.31 10.11
N GLY A 257 -23.15 -19.89 9.47
CA GLY A 257 -24.27 -20.56 10.14
C GLY A 257 -24.05 -22.05 10.47
N GLY A 258 -22.94 -22.66 10.02
CA GLY A 258 -22.74 -24.12 10.02
C GLY A 258 -22.04 -24.74 11.24
N THR A 259 -21.59 -23.97 12.23
CA THR A 259 -20.90 -24.51 13.41
C THR A 259 -21.86 -24.85 14.55
N ASN A 260 -22.60 -25.95 14.42
CA ASN A 260 -23.19 -26.63 15.59
C ASN A 260 -22.13 -27.52 16.24
N SER A 261 -21.34 -26.96 17.16
CA SER A 261 -20.53 -27.76 18.08
C SER A 261 -21.39 -28.17 19.26
N SER A 262 -21.67 -29.47 19.38
CA SER A 262 -22.30 -30.11 20.52
C SER A 262 -21.43 -29.94 21.78
N ARG A 263 -21.74 -28.94 22.61
CA ARG A 263 -21.21 -28.86 23.96
C ARG A 263 -22.02 -29.74 24.91
N ALA A 264 -21.35 -30.75 25.44
CA ALA A 264 -21.77 -31.51 26.60
C ALA A 264 -21.81 -30.64 27.87
N VAL A 265 -22.62 -31.11 28.81
CA VAL A 265 -23.24 -30.41 29.95
C VAL A 265 -22.33 -30.32 31.19
N GLY A 266 -22.52 -29.24 31.97
CA GLY A 266 -22.17 -29.09 33.40
C GLY A 266 -21.26 -27.86 33.64
N SER A 267 -21.54 -26.88 34.50
CA SER A 267 -22.47 -26.71 35.63
C SER A 267 -22.68 -25.20 35.92
N GLU A 268 -23.92 -24.85 36.27
CA GLU A 268 -24.48 -23.76 37.11
C GLU A 268 -23.52 -22.67 37.67
N SER A 269 -23.78 -21.35 37.69
CA SER A 269 -24.97 -20.62 38.18
C SER A 269 -24.84 -19.08 38.00
N LEU A 270 -25.90 -18.43 37.46
CA LEU A 270 -26.58 -17.11 37.75
C LEU A 270 -25.80 -15.78 38.01
N PRO A 271 -26.42 -14.56 37.87
CA PRO A 271 -27.48 -14.12 36.95
C PRO A 271 -27.23 -12.76 36.24
N SER A 272 -28.01 -12.60 35.16
CA SER A 272 -28.40 -11.42 34.38
C SER A 272 -28.48 -10.05 35.09
N ARG A 273 -27.94 -9.02 34.42
CA ARG A 273 -28.49 -7.65 34.44
C ARG A 273 -28.80 -7.20 33.01
N LYS A 274 -30.10 -7.11 32.71
CA LYS A 274 -30.69 -6.42 31.56
C LYS A 274 -30.35 -4.92 31.63
N MET A 275 -29.85 -4.37 30.52
CA MET A 275 -30.14 -2.99 30.13
C MET A 275 -30.25 -2.95 28.61
N GLY A 276 -31.46 -2.73 28.11
CA GLY A 276 -31.73 -2.61 26.69
C GLY A 276 -31.26 -1.28 26.14
N ARG A 277 -30.70 -1.31 24.92
CA ARG A 277 -30.91 -0.25 23.93
C ARG A 277 -30.61 -0.81 22.55
N SER A 278 -31.68 -1.04 21.79
CA SER A 278 -31.65 -1.30 20.36
C SER A 278 -30.89 -0.16 19.67
N ARG A 279 -29.77 -0.48 19.04
CA ARG A 279 -29.16 0.31 17.98
C ARG A 279 -28.72 -0.69 16.92
N GLU A 280 -29.53 -0.78 15.88
CA GLU A 280 -29.19 -1.47 14.65
C GLU A 280 -27.86 -0.91 14.14
N HIS A 281 -26.83 -1.75 14.17
CA HIS A 281 -25.58 -1.46 13.50
C HIS A 281 -25.82 -1.62 11.99
N GLN A 282 -26.18 -0.52 11.32
CA GLN A 282 -26.10 -0.45 9.87
C GLN A 282 -24.64 -0.62 9.45
N ALA A 283 -24.31 -1.83 9.01
CA ALA A 283 -23.09 -2.09 8.27
C ALA A 283 -23.06 -1.17 7.06
N THR A 284 -22.03 -0.35 6.97
CA THR A 284 -21.79 0.56 5.85
C THR A 284 -21.73 -0.29 4.58
N VAL A 285 -22.69 -0.05 3.68
CA VAL A 285 -22.75 -0.66 2.35
C VAL A 285 -21.41 -0.42 1.66
N ARG A 286 -20.64 -1.49 1.44
CA ARG A 286 -19.45 -1.45 0.57
C ARG A 286 -19.93 -0.95 -0.79
N LYS A 287 -19.42 0.20 -1.22
CA LYS A 287 -19.51 0.62 -2.62
C LYS A 287 -18.83 -0.46 -3.44
N VAL A 288 -19.62 -1.24 -4.16
CA VAL A 288 -19.17 -2.20 -5.15
C VAL A 288 -18.35 -1.43 -6.18
N LEU A 289 -17.24 -2.00 -6.64
CA LEU A 289 -16.47 -1.46 -7.77
C LEU A 289 -17.41 -1.44 -8.99
N ASP A 290 -18.04 -0.30 -9.24
CA ASP A 290 -18.67 0.00 -10.50
C ASP A 290 -17.54 0.27 -11.49
N VAL A 291 -17.34 -0.66 -12.41
CA VAL A 291 -16.61 -0.38 -13.64
C VAL A 291 -17.59 0.43 -14.48
N GLU A 292 -17.60 1.76 -14.30
CA GLU A 292 -18.20 2.62 -15.31
C GLU A 292 -17.49 2.29 -16.63
N SER A 293 -18.26 1.82 -17.60
CA SER A 293 -17.83 1.72 -18.98
C SER A 293 -17.56 3.15 -19.48
N SER A 294 -16.37 3.66 -19.21
CA SER A 294 -15.89 4.95 -19.71
C SER A 294 -15.59 4.81 -21.19
N THR A 295 -16.63 4.87 -22.00
CA THR A 295 -16.50 5.31 -23.39
C THR A 295 -15.89 6.72 -23.34
N SER A 296 -14.68 6.85 -23.90
CA SER A 296 -13.76 8.01 -23.91
C SER A 296 -12.88 8.23 -22.67
N HIS A 297 -11.86 7.38 -22.50
CA HIS A 297 -10.62 7.83 -21.86
C HIS A 297 -9.88 8.74 -22.86
N GLU A 298 -9.65 10.01 -22.50
CA GLU A 298 -8.59 10.80 -23.15
C GLU A 298 -7.29 10.00 -23.04
N ALA A 299 -6.55 9.91 -24.15
CA ALA A 299 -5.31 9.15 -24.22
C ALA A 299 -4.34 9.62 -23.11
N ALA A 300 -3.91 8.70 -22.26
CA ALA A 300 -2.93 8.98 -21.23
C ALA A 300 -1.66 9.56 -21.88
N VAL A 301 -1.10 10.63 -21.30
CA VAL A 301 0.16 11.19 -21.77
C VAL A 301 1.24 10.12 -21.67
N PRO A 302 1.90 9.74 -22.78
CA PRO A 302 2.89 8.66 -22.76
C PRO A 302 4.07 9.03 -21.84
N PRO A 303 4.70 8.02 -21.20
CA PRO A 303 5.78 8.26 -20.26
C PRO A 303 6.95 9.00 -20.93
N LEU A 304 7.60 9.89 -20.18
CA LEU A 304 8.84 10.52 -20.62
C LEU A 304 9.93 9.46 -20.80
N SER A 305 10.63 9.53 -21.92
CA SER A 305 11.77 8.65 -22.21
C SER A 305 12.85 8.78 -21.14
N PRO A 306 13.63 7.70 -20.88
CA PRO A 306 14.81 7.81 -20.00
C PRO A 306 15.77 8.89 -20.52
N PRO A 307 16.50 9.60 -19.63
CA PRO A 307 17.45 10.62 -20.06
C PRO A 307 18.47 10.04 -21.05
N GLY A 308 18.60 10.69 -22.21
CA GLY A 308 19.52 10.27 -23.27
C GLY A 308 20.98 10.64 -22.93
N VAL A 309 21.92 9.85 -23.46
CA VAL A 309 23.37 10.05 -23.30
C VAL A 309 23.85 11.38 -23.92
N ASN A 310 23.01 12.07 -24.70
CA ASN A 310 23.34 13.33 -25.37
C ASN A 310 23.07 14.59 -24.53
N ASP A 311 22.45 14.47 -23.34
CA ASP A 311 22.33 15.60 -22.38
C ASP A 311 23.63 15.82 -21.57
N VAL A 312 24.69 15.08 -21.90
CA VAL A 312 25.97 15.06 -21.18
C VAL A 312 26.90 16.22 -21.58
N PHE A 313 26.60 17.00 -22.64
CA PHE A 313 27.53 17.97 -23.22
C PHE A 313 27.11 19.44 -23.17
N LEU A 314 26.11 19.84 -22.38
CA LEU A 314 25.66 21.24 -22.34
C LEU A 314 25.78 21.95 -20.99
N VAL A 315 26.74 21.56 -20.14
CA VAL A 315 27.14 22.41 -19.00
C VAL A 315 28.65 22.31 -18.74
N GLU A 316 29.45 22.87 -19.65
CA GLU A 316 30.76 23.44 -19.31
C GLU A 316 30.87 24.82 -19.97
N ALA A 317 30.48 25.86 -19.23
CA ALA A 317 30.97 27.23 -19.32
C ALA A 317 30.58 27.97 -18.03
#